data_AF-A0A958T1T2-F1
#
_entry.id   AF-A0A958T1T2-F1
#
_cell.length_a   1.000
_cell.length_b   1.000
_cell.length_c   1.000
_cell.angle_alpha   90.00
_cell.angle_beta   90.00
_cell.angle_gamma   90.00
#
_symmetry.space_group_name_H-M   'P 1'
#
loop_
_entity.id
_entity.type
_entity.pdbx_description
1 polymer ?
#
loop_
_entity_poly.entity_id
_entity_poly.type
_entity_poly.pdbx_seq_one_letter_code
_entity_poly.pdbx_strand_id
1 'polypeptide(L)'
;SGFSQDHQHSGPAFNDLTKAQIDSILKANITPTSHTDKFGHLVIQDLGGRMMPVNTYASEMLRKLSKDDNYEGLDANQVFLSMQESPLLWYKVPIIYLKAKKSDTIRHIIGVKESEEFASLIDFFEPNGQYKLGPYLEDAYKSGVPNAYQKELMEADQKVNLLYSTIDGRTLKIFPVPEDENNTWISTVEYNEQGYKNKIQDSLYRNYIQNGFSAYLTILNNAKQSGDYSKAEEMFDSFYKIQHKYGTDVMPSDKRVEAEVLYNKYDVFRRLFVWYILASIALFTVVITQIFNNNKFVAIASKVFKGAIVFLFALHTAGLIARWYISGHAPWSDGYESMIYVAWATMFFGLLFSKKSALTLAATTFVTSILLMVAHLSWMDP
;
A
#
# COMPACT_ATOMS: atom_id res chain seq x y z
N SER A 1 -11.03 -38.55 -39.58
CA SER A 1 -10.31 -37.53 -40.36
C SER A 1 -10.08 -36.33 -39.47
N GLY A 2 -8.96 -36.32 -38.77
CA GLY A 2 -8.56 -35.22 -37.90
C GLY A 2 -7.86 -34.14 -38.71
N PHE A 3 -8.29 -32.90 -38.55
CA PHE A 3 -7.54 -31.74 -39.00
C PHE A 3 -6.76 -31.21 -37.79
N SER A 4 -5.45 -31.43 -37.82
CA SER A 4 -4.45 -30.70 -37.05
C SER A 4 -4.20 -29.35 -37.73
N GLN A 5 -4.31 -28.26 -36.96
CA GLN A 5 -3.67 -26.99 -37.30
C GLN A 5 -2.57 -26.73 -36.29
N ASP A 6 -1.34 -26.94 -36.74
CA ASP A 6 -0.13 -26.40 -36.15
C ASP A 6 -0.16 -24.89 -36.27
N HIS A 7 -0.18 -24.19 -35.14
CA HIS A 7 0.25 -22.81 -35.05
C HIS A 7 1.56 -22.75 -34.26
N GLN A 8 2.68 -22.92 -34.98
CA GLN A 8 3.99 -22.46 -34.52
C GLN A 8 4.01 -20.93 -34.58
N HIS A 9 3.87 -20.28 -33.42
CA HIS A 9 4.33 -18.91 -33.24
C HIS A 9 5.66 -18.94 -32.50
N SER A 10 6.74 -18.77 -33.26
CA SER A 10 8.11 -18.61 -32.79
C SER A 10 8.36 -17.19 -32.26
N GLY A 11 7.75 -16.85 -31.13
CA GLY A 11 8.26 -15.82 -30.22
C GLY A 11 9.03 -16.50 -29.08
N PRO A 12 9.86 -15.79 -28.29
CA PRO A 12 10.31 -16.35 -27.02
C PRO A 12 9.06 -16.81 -26.27
N ALA A 13 9.06 -18.04 -25.76
CA ALA A 13 7.98 -18.49 -24.91
C ALA A 13 7.83 -17.43 -23.81
N PHE A 14 6.61 -17.14 -23.36
CA PHE A 14 6.38 -16.14 -22.31
C PHE A 14 7.30 -16.37 -21.09
N ASN A 15 7.81 -17.60 -20.90
CA ASN A 15 8.83 -18.07 -19.95
C ASN A 15 10.23 -17.48 -20.05
N ASP A 16 10.62 -16.82 -21.14
CA ASP A 16 12.00 -16.37 -21.37
C ASP A 16 12.20 -14.85 -21.25
N LEU A 17 11.19 -14.10 -20.80
CA LEU A 17 11.29 -12.65 -20.67
C LEU A 17 12.17 -12.24 -19.47
N THR A 18 13.18 -11.42 -19.75
CA THR A 18 14.00 -10.77 -18.71
C THR A 18 13.24 -9.64 -18.01
N LYS A 19 13.66 -9.27 -16.79
CA LYS A 19 13.09 -8.12 -16.04
C LYS A 19 13.04 -6.85 -16.89
N ALA A 20 14.13 -6.53 -17.59
CA ALA A 20 14.19 -5.34 -18.44
C ALA A 20 13.14 -5.34 -19.58
N GLN A 21 12.85 -6.51 -20.15
CA GLN A 21 11.81 -6.64 -21.17
C GLN A 21 10.42 -6.50 -20.56
N ILE A 22 10.18 -7.10 -19.38
CA ILE A 22 8.93 -6.94 -18.64
C ILE A 22 8.67 -5.47 -18.31
N ASP A 23 9.68 -4.78 -17.75
CA ASP A 23 9.59 -3.36 -17.38
C ASP A 23 9.33 -2.47 -18.60
N SER A 24 9.95 -2.79 -19.74
CA SER A 24 9.72 -2.08 -21.00
C SER A 24 8.27 -2.25 -21.48
N ILE A 25 7.73 -3.48 -21.43
CA ILE A 25 6.33 -3.76 -21.78
C ILE A 25 5.38 -3.03 -20.84
N LEU A 26 5.65 -3.04 -19.52
CA LEU A 26 4.85 -2.31 -18.54
C LEU A 26 4.83 -0.82 -18.85
N LYS A 27 6.01 -0.19 -18.99
CA LYS A 27 6.12 1.25 -19.26
C LYS A 27 5.45 1.67 -20.57
N ALA A 28 5.51 0.83 -21.60
CA ALA A 28 4.87 1.11 -22.89
C ALA A 28 3.33 1.05 -22.85
N ASN A 29 2.75 0.29 -21.91
CA ASN A 29 1.31 0.03 -21.86
C ASN A 29 0.62 0.57 -20.59
N ILE A 30 1.37 1.27 -19.73
CA ILE A 30 0.85 1.77 -18.46
C ILE A 30 -0.18 2.87 -18.66
N THR A 31 -1.24 2.82 -17.86
CA THR A 31 -2.28 3.84 -17.87
C THR A 31 -1.76 5.15 -17.26
N PRO A 32 -2.00 6.33 -17.86
CA PRO A 32 -1.53 7.62 -17.35
C PRO A 32 -2.08 7.95 -15.95
N THR A 33 -1.28 8.66 -15.15
CA THR A 33 -1.63 9.06 -13.78
C THR A 33 -2.92 9.87 -13.70
N SER A 34 -3.21 10.72 -14.70
CA SER A 34 -4.45 11.50 -14.76
C SER A 34 -5.72 10.64 -14.76
N HIS A 35 -5.65 9.42 -15.29
CA HIS A 35 -6.77 8.46 -15.28
C HIS A 35 -6.72 7.55 -14.04
N THR A 36 -5.54 7.06 -13.67
CA THR A 36 -5.41 6.18 -12.50
C THR A 36 -5.66 6.89 -11.17
N ASP A 37 -5.48 8.20 -11.09
CA ASP A 37 -5.90 9.01 -9.95
C ASP A 37 -7.41 8.92 -9.73
N LYS A 38 -8.23 8.95 -10.79
CA LYS A 38 -9.69 8.77 -10.70
C LYS A 38 -10.05 7.36 -10.24
N PHE A 39 -9.37 6.35 -10.79
CA PHE A 39 -9.50 4.96 -10.33
C PHE A 39 -9.18 4.81 -8.83
N GLY A 40 -8.16 5.50 -8.35
CA GLY A 40 -7.75 5.50 -6.94
C GLY A 40 -8.80 6.04 -5.96
N HIS A 41 -9.80 6.79 -6.44
CA HIS A 41 -10.91 7.30 -5.62
C HIS A 41 -12.09 6.33 -5.50
N LEU A 42 -12.13 5.25 -6.29
CA LEU A 42 -13.12 4.20 -6.07
C LEU A 42 -12.93 3.60 -4.68
N VAL A 43 -14.03 3.24 -4.02
CA VAL A 43 -13.97 2.58 -2.72
C VAL A 43 -13.82 1.07 -2.93
N ILE A 44 -13.03 0.44 -2.06
CA ILE A 44 -12.79 -0.99 -1.99
C ILE A 44 -12.93 -1.42 -0.53
N GLN A 45 -13.46 -2.63 -0.31
CA GLN A 45 -13.45 -3.25 1.01
C GLN A 45 -12.19 -4.13 1.15
N ASP A 46 -11.39 -3.86 2.17
CA ASP A 46 -10.21 -4.69 2.47
C ASP A 46 -10.59 -6.05 3.09
N LEU A 47 -9.59 -6.89 3.38
CA LEU A 47 -9.82 -8.19 4.02
C LEU A 47 -10.32 -8.08 5.47
N GLY A 48 -10.09 -6.95 6.14
CA GLY A 48 -10.58 -6.64 7.48
C GLY A 48 -11.98 -6.03 7.52
N GLY A 49 -12.60 -5.78 6.36
CA GLY A 49 -13.91 -5.17 6.22
C GLY A 49 -13.91 -3.64 6.19
N ARG A 50 -12.74 -2.99 6.25
CA ARG A 50 -12.61 -1.53 6.17
C ARG A 50 -12.86 -1.06 4.74
N MET A 51 -13.72 -0.04 4.64
CA MET A 51 -13.96 0.70 3.41
C MET A 51 -12.88 1.76 3.25
N MET A 52 -12.13 1.70 2.16
CA MET A 52 -11.04 2.64 1.86
C MET A 52 -10.97 2.97 0.36
N PRO A 53 -10.33 4.08 -0.03
CA PRO A 53 -10.02 4.33 -1.43
C PRO A 53 -9.08 3.25 -1.97
N VAL A 54 -9.24 2.90 -3.25
CA VAL A 54 -8.30 2.03 -3.99
C VAL A 54 -6.87 2.58 -3.88
N ASN A 55 -6.70 3.90 -3.80
CA ASN A 55 -5.41 4.52 -3.57
C ASN A 55 -4.70 4.02 -2.30
N THR A 56 -5.41 3.97 -1.17
CA THR A 56 -4.86 3.46 0.09
C THR A 56 -4.50 1.99 -0.06
N TYR A 57 -5.44 1.19 -0.56
CA TYR A 57 -5.26 -0.24 -0.72
C TYR A 57 -4.06 -0.58 -1.61
N ALA A 58 -3.99 0.06 -2.79
CA ALA A 58 -2.91 -0.13 -3.74
C ALA A 58 -1.55 0.27 -3.15
N SER A 59 -1.52 1.37 -2.41
CA SER A 59 -0.31 1.88 -1.75
C SER A 59 0.15 0.94 -0.62
N GLU A 60 -0.77 0.43 0.20
CA GLU A 60 -0.48 -0.56 1.25
C GLU A 60 0.01 -1.89 0.63
N MET A 61 -0.66 -2.37 -0.41
CA MET A 61 -0.27 -3.57 -1.15
C MET A 61 1.15 -3.45 -1.70
N LEU A 62 1.46 -2.35 -2.40
CA LEU A 62 2.77 -2.16 -3.01
C LEU A 62 3.89 -2.07 -1.95
N ARG A 63 3.66 -1.36 -0.83
CA ARG A 63 4.61 -1.34 0.28
C ARG A 63 4.80 -2.71 0.92
N LYS A 64 3.72 -3.46 1.13
CA LYS A 64 3.77 -4.81 1.70
C LYS A 64 4.63 -5.73 0.85
N LEU A 65 4.44 -5.68 -0.47
CA LEU A 65 5.19 -6.51 -1.40
C LEU A 65 6.65 -6.05 -1.53
N SER A 66 6.87 -4.77 -1.84
CA SER A 66 8.15 -4.27 -2.36
C SER A 66 8.99 -3.45 -1.37
N LYS A 67 8.41 -3.01 -0.25
CA LYS A 67 9.00 -1.97 0.63
C LYS A 67 9.26 -0.63 -0.08
N ASP A 68 8.54 -0.34 -1.16
CA ASP A 68 8.52 0.96 -1.83
C ASP A 68 7.07 1.42 -2.08
N ASP A 69 6.90 2.73 -2.29
CA ASP A 69 5.63 3.34 -2.69
C ASP A 69 5.44 3.35 -4.21
N ASN A 70 6.49 3.02 -4.97
CA ASN A 70 6.48 3.00 -6.43
C ASN A 70 7.18 1.75 -6.97
N TYR A 71 6.82 1.33 -8.17
CA TYR A 71 7.50 0.26 -8.89
C TYR A 71 8.11 0.83 -10.18
N GLU A 72 9.44 0.88 -10.30
CA GLU A 72 10.11 1.31 -11.55
C GLU A 72 9.66 2.68 -12.09
N GLY A 73 9.26 3.58 -11.18
CA GLY A 73 8.73 4.92 -11.49
C GLY A 73 7.21 4.99 -11.68
N LEU A 74 6.50 3.87 -11.54
CA LEU A 74 5.04 3.79 -11.58
C LEU A 74 4.47 3.94 -10.16
N ASP A 75 3.42 4.75 -10.01
CA ASP A 75 2.74 4.89 -8.73
C ASP A 75 1.86 3.66 -8.41
N ALA A 76 1.44 3.55 -7.14
CA ALA A 76 0.65 2.42 -6.67
C ALA A 76 -0.69 2.24 -7.42
N ASN A 77 -1.38 3.32 -7.82
CA ASN A 77 -2.64 3.24 -8.56
C ASN A 77 -2.40 2.61 -9.94
N GLN A 78 -1.34 3.04 -10.62
CA GLN A 78 -0.90 2.50 -11.91
C GLN A 78 -0.55 1.02 -11.80
N VAL A 79 0.24 0.66 -10.78
CA VAL A 79 0.64 -0.73 -10.52
C VAL A 79 -0.58 -1.62 -10.29
N PHE A 80 -1.48 -1.21 -9.39
CA PHE A 80 -2.67 -2.01 -9.05
C PHE A 80 -3.61 -2.17 -10.25
N LEU A 81 -3.87 -1.11 -11.02
CA LEU A 81 -4.68 -1.22 -12.24
C LEU A 81 -4.00 -2.11 -13.29
N SER A 82 -2.69 -1.98 -13.46
CA SER A 82 -1.92 -2.82 -14.39
C SER A 82 -1.99 -4.31 -14.05
N MET A 83 -2.02 -4.67 -12.75
CA MET A 83 -2.23 -6.06 -12.32
C MET A 83 -3.57 -6.62 -12.80
N GLN A 84 -4.61 -5.79 -12.83
CA GLN A 84 -5.92 -6.18 -13.35
C GLN A 84 -5.96 -6.25 -14.88
N GLU A 85 -5.24 -5.35 -15.56
CA GLU A 85 -5.21 -5.29 -17.03
C GLU A 85 -4.36 -6.39 -17.66
N SER A 86 -3.27 -6.79 -17.01
CA SER A 86 -2.31 -7.76 -17.54
C SER A 86 -1.84 -8.76 -16.48
N PRO A 87 -2.75 -9.60 -15.92
CA PRO A 87 -2.44 -10.52 -14.83
C PRO A 87 -1.21 -11.40 -15.09
N LEU A 88 -1.13 -11.99 -16.30
CA LEU A 88 -0.05 -12.90 -16.68
C LEU A 88 1.34 -12.26 -16.60
N LEU A 89 1.46 -10.97 -16.89
CA LEU A 89 2.74 -10.25 -16.83
C LEU A 89 3.20 -10.13 -15.38
N TRP A 90 2.28 -9.83 -14.47
CA TRP A 90 2.55 -9.63 -13.05
C TRP A 90 2.93 -10.91 -12.28
N TYR A 91 2.66 -12.10 -12.84
CA TYR A 91 3.23 -13.35 -12.29
C TYR A 91 4.76 -13.37 -12.33
N LYS A 92 5.38 -12.60 -13.23
CA LYS A 92 6.83 -12.62 -13.49
C LYS A 92 7.56 -11.37 -13.03
N VAL A 93 6.81 -10.35 -12.62
CA VAL A 93 7.39 -9.12 -12.10
C VAL A 93 8.05 -9.45 -10.75
N PRO A 94 9.37 -9.24 -10.59
CA PRO A 94 10.04 -9.47 -9.31
C PRO A 94 9.71 -8.29 -8.38
N ILE A 95 8.67 -8.46 -7.56
CA ILE A 95 8.15 -7.43 -6.66
C ILE A 95 8.10 -7.89 -5.19
N ILE A 96 8.19 -9.20 -4.93
CA ILE A 96 8.16 -9.74 -3.56
C ILE A 96 9.53 -9.53 -2.93
N TYR A 97 9.64 -8.53 -2.06
CA TYR A 97 10.86 -8.23 -1.31
C TYR A 97 11.19 -9.36 -0.33
N LEU A 98 12.41 -9.87 -0.43
CA LEU A 98 13.00 -10.87 0.46
C LEU A 98 14.13 -10.21 1.26
N LYS A 99 14.05 -10.27 2.58
CA LYS A 99 14.98 -9.56 3.45
C LYS A 99 16.40 -10.13 3.34
N ALA A 100 17.37 -9.25 3.14
CA ALA A 100 18.77 -9.63 3.02
C ALA A 100 19.23 -10.43 4.27
N LYS A 101 19.93 -11.55 4.04
CA LYS A 101 20.46 -12.47 5.07
C LYS A 101 19.43 -13.20 5.94
N LYS A 102 18.16 -12.79 5.93
CA LYS A 102 17.10 -13.43 6.74
C LYS A 102 16.25 -14.40 5.93
N SER A 103 16.04 -14.09 4.65
CA SER A 103 15.21 -14.91 3.77
C SER A 103 16.03 -15.86 2.89
N ASP A 104 17.29 -16.15 3.23
CA ASP A 104 18.16 -17.00 2.39
C ASP A 104 17.57 -18.41 2.28
N THR A 105 17.03 -18.98 3.36
CA THR A 105 16.34 -20.28 3.29
C THR A 105 15.15 -20.26 2.32
N ILE A 106 14.38 -19.17 2.29
CA ILE A 106 13.27 -19.01 1.32
C ILE A 106 13.83 -18.99 -0.09
N ARG A 107 14.91 -18.23 -0.34
CA ARG A 107 15.58 -18.17 -1.65
C ARG A 107 16.03 -19.54 -2.15
N HIS A 108 16.60 -20.36 -1.26
CA HIS A 108 17.00 -21.73 -1.58
C HIS A 108 15.81 -22.62 -1.93
N ILE A 109 14.70 -22.52 -1.17
CA ILE A 109 13.47 -23.29 -1.43
C ILE A 109 12.90 -22.93 -2.81
N ILE A 110 12.84 -21.64 -3.15
CA ILE A 110 12.22 -21.19 -4.41
C ILE A 110 13.18 -21.25 -5.61
N GLY A 111 14.49 -21.40 -5.38
CA GLY A 111 15.50 -21.56 -6.42
C GLY A 111 16.06 -20.25 -6.97
N VAL A 112 16.00 -19.14 -6.20
CA VAL A 112 16.59 -17.84 -6.58
C VAL A 112 17.92 -17.61 -5.88
N LYS A 113 18.80 -16.78 -6.46
CA LYS A 113 20.13 -16.51 -5.88
C LYS A 113 20.01 -15.68 -4.60
N GLU A 114 20.93 -15.89 -3.66
CA GLU A 114 21.01 -15.10 -2.42
C GLU A 114 21.17 -13.59 -2.65
N SER A 115 21.77 -13.20 -3.79
CA SER A 115 21.94 -11.81 -4.19
C SER A 115 20.66 -11.13 -4.68
N GLU A 116 19.62 -11.89 -5.02
CA GLU A 116 18.36 -11.32 -5.49
C GLU A 116 17.56 -10.75 -4.31
N GLU A 117 17.26 -9.47 -4.38
CA GLU A 117 16.46 -8.78 -3.37
C GLU A 117 14.96 -9.05 -3.52
N PHE A 118 14.51 -9.32 -4.74
CA PHE A 118 13.11 -9.53 -5.08
C PHE A 118 12.91 -10.88 -5.76
N ALA A 119 11.78 -11.51 -5.46
CA ALA A 119 11.28 -12.68 -6.17
C ALA A 119 9.98 -12.33 -6.91
N SER A 120 9.70 -13.07 -7.97
CA SER A 120 8.44 -13.02 -8.69
C SER A 120 7.45 -14.04 -8.12
N LEU A 121 6.17 -13.91 -8.44
CA LEU A 121 5.16 -14.85 -7.96
C LEU A 121 5.43 -16.27 -8.46
N ILE A 122 5.86 -16.41 -9.72
CA ILE A 122 6.12 -17.72 -10.34
C ILE A 122 7.27 -18.48 -9.66
N ASP A 123 8.22 -17.79 -9.02
CA ASP A 123 9.34 -18.45 -8.32
C ASP A 123 8.85 -19.36 -7.18
N PHE A 124 7.70 -19.03 -6.57
CA PHE A 124 7.13 -19.77 -5.45
C PHE A 124 6.37 -21.03 -5.84
N PHE A 125 6.19 -21.30 -7.13
CA PHE A 125 5.45 -22.45 -7.61
C PHE A 125 6.34 -23.38 -8.45
N GLU A 126 6.12 -24.67 -8.31
CA GLU A 126 6.66 -25.68 -9.22
C GLU A 126 5.94 -25.64 -10.58
N PRO A 127 6.52 -26.18 -11.66
CA PRO A 127 5.87 -26.23 -12.97
C PRO A 127 4.51 -26.95 -12.99
N ASN A 128 4.26 -27.84 -12.02
CA ASN A 128 2.99 -28.53 -11.82
C ASN A 128 1.98 -27.73 -10.97
N GLY A 129 2.32 -26.50 -10.56
CA GLY A 129 1.50 -25.62 -9.73
C GLY A 129 1.61 -25.88 -8.22
N GLN A 130 2.45 -26.80 -7.75
CA GLN A 130 2.64 -27.02 -6.32
C GLN A 130 3.34 -25.81 -5.67
N TYR A 131 2.78 -25.36 -4.55
CA TYR A 131 3.33 -24.22 -3.81
C TYR A 131 4.54 -24.65 -2.97
N LYS A 132 5.72 -24.10 -3.27
CA LYS A 132 7.01 -24.54 -2.70
C LYS A 132 7.13 -24.28 -1.21
N LEU A 133 6.47 -23.25 -0.66
CA LEU A 133 6.51 -22.98 0.78
C LEU A 133 5.53 -23.86 1.58
N GLY A 134 4.50 -24.42 0.94
CA GLY A 134 3.43 -25.18 1.58
C GLY A 134 3.88 -26.16 2.67
N PRO A 135 4.86 -27.05 2.41
CA PRO A 135 5.36 -28.03 3.39
C PRO A 135 5.96 -27.43 4.67
N TYR A 136 6.34 -26.16 4.66
CA TYR A 136 7.01 -25.48 5.77
C TYR A 136 6.06 -24.58 6.60
N LEU A 137 4.85 -24.33 6.09
CA LEU A 137 3.92 -23.37 6.69
C LEU A 137 3.11 -23.95 7.84
N GLU A 138 2.81 -25.25 7.81
CA GLU A 138 1.97 -25.88 8.85
C GLU A 138 2.57 -25.70 10.25
N ASP A 139 3.86 -26.00 10.41
CA ASP A 139 4.57 -25.82 11.67
C ASP A 139 4.74 -24.34 12.05
N ALA A 140 4.88 -23.46 11.06
CA ALA A 140 5.01 -22.02 11.30
C ALA A 140 3.71 -21.43 11.88
N TYR A 141 2.55 -21.74 11.29
CA TYR A 141 1.25 -21.23 11.72
C TYR A 141 0.70 -21.90 12.99
N LYS A 142 1.10 -23.14 13.29
CA LYS A 142 0.74 -23.81 14.56
C LYS A 142 1.52 -23.30 15.77
N SER A 143 2.67 -22.65 15.55
CA SER A 143 3.53 -22.17 16.64
C SER A 143 2.89 -20.97 17.35
N GLY A 144 2.68 -21.08 18.66
CA GLY A 144 2.18 -19.96 19.47
C GLY A 144 3.16 -18.78 19.56
N VAL A 145 4.46 -19.02 19.42
CA VAL A 145 5.51 -17.99 19.34
C VAL A 145 6.47 -18.36 18.20
N PRO A 146 6.20 -17.91 16.97
CA PRO A 146 7.06 -18.21 15.83
C PRO A 146 8.49 -17.71 16.03
N ASN A 147 9.47 -18.55 15.73
CA ASN A 147 10.88 -18.16 15.71
C ASN A 147 11.19 -17.26 14.50
N ALA A 148 12.42 -16.73 14.40
CA ALA A 148 12.77 -15.80 13.32
C ALA A 148 12.59 -16.40 11.91
N TYR A 149 12.92 -17.68 11.73
CA TYR A 149 12.73 -18.38 10.45
C TYR A 149 11.24 -18.54 10.11
N GLN A 150 10.44 -18.98 11.08
CA GLN A 150 8.98 -19.13 10.90
C GLN A 150 8.31 -17.80 10.58
N LYS A 151 8.73 -16.70 11.21
CA LYS A 151 8.22 -15.36 10.89
C LYS A 151 8.50 -14.97 9.44
N GLU A 152 9.73 -15.17 8.97
CA GLU A 152 10.08 -14.84 7.59
C GLU A 152 9.32 -15.72 6.58
N LEU A 153 9.07 -17.01 6.90
CA LEU A 153 8.20 -17.88 6.10
C LEU A 153 6.76 -17.35 6.01
N MET A 154 6.18 -16.99 7.16
CA MET A 154 4.82 -16.44 7.22
C MET A 154 4.72 -15.09 6.49
N GLU A 155 5.72 -14.23 6.62
CA GLU A 155 5.78 -12.95 5.90
C GLU A 155 5.87 -13.16 4.38
N ALA A 156 6.68 -14.13 3.91
CA ALA A 156 6.76 -14.48 2.50
C ALA A 156 5.42 -15.04 2.00
N ASP A 157 4.79 -15.94 2.77
CA ASP A 157 3.49 -16.51 2.43
C ASP A 157 2.39 -15.45 2.33
N GLN A 158 2.34 -14.50 3.27
CA GLN A 158 1.40 -13.39 3.22
C GLN A 158 1.55 -12.55 1.95
N LYS A 159 2.80 -12.26 1.53
CA LYS A 159 3.06 -11.51 0.29
C LYS A 159 2.67 -12.29 -0.96
N VAL A 160 2.96 -13.59 -0.99
CA VAL A 160 2.55 -14.47 -2.10
C VAL A 160 1.03 -14.49 -2.23
N ASN A 161 0.31 -14.71 -1.13
CA ASN A 161 -1.15 -14.74 -1.13
C ASN A 161 -1.76 -13.38 -1.49
N LEU A 162 -1.18 -12.28 -1.01
CA LEU A 162 -1.61 -10.92 -1.36
C LEU A 162 -1.47 -10.64 -2.86
N LEU A 163 -0.29 -10.94 -3.44
CA LEU A 163 -0.04 -10.74 -4.86
C LEU A 163 -0.90 -11.67 -5.71
N TYR A 164 -0.98 -12.96 -5.35
CA TYR A 164 -1.81 -13.94 -6.06
C TYR A 164 -3.29 -13.52 -6.06
N SER A 165 -3.84 -13.15 -4.90
CA SER A 165 -5.23 -12.71 -4.79
C SER A 165 -5.50 -11.41 -5.55
N THR A 166 -4.49 -10.53 -5.62
CA THR A 166 -4.59 -9.28 -6.39
C THR A 166 -4.59 -9.53 -7.88
N ILE A 167 -3.65 -10.33 -8.38
CA ILE A 167 -3.54 -10.67 -9.79
C ILE A 167 -4.79 -11.44 -10.28
N ASP A 168 -5.32 -12.34 -9.46
CA ASP A 168 -6.54 -13.07 -9.80
C ASP A 168 -7.81 -12.22 -9.70
N GLY A 169 -7.71 -10.99 -9.18
CA GLY A 169 -8.83 -10.05 -9.06
C GLY A 169 -9.73 -10.27 -7.85
N ARG A 170 -9.39 -11.20 -6.94
CA ARG A 170 -10.15 -11.44 -5.70
C ARG A 170 -10.16 -10.23 -4.76
N THR A 171 -9.10 -9.43 -4.78
CA THR A 171 -8.97 -8.25 -3.91
C THR A 171 -9.82 -7.08 -4.38
N LEU A 172 -10.27 -7.07 -5.64
CA LEU A 172 -11.08 -5.98 -6.21
C LEU A 172 -12.53 -6.02 -5.73
N LYS A 173 -12.73 -5.89 -4.41
CA LYS A 173 -14.02 -5.92 -3.73
C LYS A 173 -14.72 -4.57 -3.82
N ILE A 174 -15.23 -4.26 -5.00
CA ILE A 174 -15.86 -2.96 -5.33
C ILE A 174 -17.38 -3.04 -5.50
N PHE A 175 -17.97 -4.24 -5.39
CA PHE A 175 -19.39 -4.47 -5.61
C PHE A 175 -20.12 -4.78 -4.29
N PRO A 176 -20.96 -3.87 -3.76
CA PRO A 176 -21.76 -4.15 -2.57
C PRO A 176 -22.73 -5.31 -2.78
N VAL A 177 -22.87 -6.19 -1.79
CA VAL A 177 -23.96 -7.18 -1.74
C VAL A 177 -25.20 -6.50 -1.15
N PRO A 178 -26.32 -6.38 -1.89
CA PRO A 178 -27.51 -5.71 -1.39
C PRO A 178 -28.12 -6.46 -0.22
N GLU A 179 -28.58 -5.73 0.80
CA GLU A 179 -29.28 -6.27 1.98
C GLU A 179 -28.46 -7.29 2.79
N ASP A 180 -27.13 -7.28 2.66
CA ASP A 180 -26.24 -8.12 3.46
C ASP A 180 -26.01 -7.49 4.85
N GLU A 181 -26.36 -8.23 5.92
CA GLU A 181 -26.24 -7.74 7.30
C GLU A 181 -24.81 -7.32 7.70
N ASN A 182 -23.80 -7.90 7.05
CA ASN A 182 -22.40 -7.61 7.31
C ASN A 182 -21.83 -6.50 6.40
N ASN A 183 -22.66 -5.89 5.55
CA ASN A 183 -22.24 -4.89 4.56
C ASN A 183 -21.09 -5.37 3.67
N THR A 184 -21.15 -6.63 3.25
CA THR A 184 -20.08 -7.27 2.46
C THR A 184 -20.02 -6.69 1.06
N TRP A 185 -18.81 -6.38 0.59
CA TRP A 185 -18.50 -6.08 -0.80
C TRP A 185 -17.66 -7.22 -1.37
N ILE A 186 -17.89 -7.53 -2.63
CA ILE A 186 -17.30 -8.69 -3.30
C ILE A 186 -16.60 -8.28 -4.58
N SER A 187 -15.66 -9.12 -5.00
CA SER A 187 -15.11 -9.09 -6.35
C SER A 187 -15.97 -9.91 -7.32
N THR A 188 -15.74 -9.74 -8.62
CA THR A 188 -16.35 -10.60 -9.65
C THR A 188 -15.97 -12.07 -9.46
N VAL A 189 -14.77 -12.36 -8.95
CA VAL A 189 -14.33 -13.74 -8.66
C VAL A 189 -15.17 -14.35 -7.54
N GLU A 190 -15.28 -13.66 -6.41
CA GLU A 190 -16.10 -14.13 -5.29
C GLU A 190 -17.57 -14.28 -5.69
N TYR A 191 -18.09 -13.37 -6.52
CA TYR A 191 -19.45 -13.48 -7.06
C TYR A 191 -19.69 -14.82 -7.78
N ASN A 192 -18.71 -15.28 -8.57
CA ASN A 192 -18.79 -16.52 -9.32
C ASN A 192 -18.55 -17.77 -8.46
N GLU A 193 -17.62 -17.70 -7.50
CA GLU A 193 -17.17 -18.86 -6.73
C GLU A 193 -18.00 -19.13 -5.47
N GLN A 194 -18.56 -18.09 -4.83
CA GLN A 194 -19.17 -18.19 -3.49
C GLN A 194 -20.71 -18.15 -3.50
N GLY A 195 -21.34 -18.39 -4.65
CA GLY A 195 -22.79 -18.56 -4.77
C GLY A 195 -23.62 -17.27 -4.67
N TYR A 196 -23.01 -16.09 -4.77
CA TYR A 196 -23.73 -14.80 -4.72
C TYR A 196 -24.74 -14.61 -5.86
N LYS A 197 -24.59 -15.33 -6.98
CA LYS A 197 -25.57 -15.35 -8.09
C LYS A 197 -27.00 -15.67 -7.65
N ASN A 198 -27.16 -16.46 -6.58
CA ASN A 198 -28.47 -16.83 -6.03
C ASN A 198 -28.93 -15.89 -4.91
N LYS A 199 -28.01 -15.15 -4.28
CA LYS A 199 -28.31 -14.17 -3.22
C LYS A 199 -28.82 -12.86 -3.81
N ILE A 200 -28.25 -12.43 -4.93
CA ILE A 200 -28.58 -11.16 -5.59
C ILE A 200 -29.75 -11.36 -6.55
N GLN A 201 -30.91 -10.76 -6.25
CA GLN A 201 -32.13 -10.94 -7.04
C GLN A 201 -32.12 -10.15 -8.36
N ASP A 202 -31.61 -8.91 -8.33
CA ASP A 202 -31.57 -8.01 -9.48
C ASP A 202 -30.69 -8.58 -10.60
N SER A 203 -31.31 -8.96 -11.72
CA SER A 203 -30.62 -9.53 -12.88
C SER A 203 -29.70 -8.54 -13.59
N LEU A 204 -30.05 -7.25 -13.60
CA LEU A 204 -29.22 -6.21 -14.19
C LEU A 204 -27.97 -6.01 -13.35
N TYR A 205 -28.13 -5.98 -12.03
CA TYR A 205 -26.98 -5.84 -11.13
C TYR A 205 -26.07 -7.07 -11.16
N ARG A 206 -26.63 -8.28 -11.24
CA ARG A 206 -25.85 -9.51 -11.47
C ARG A 206 -25.01 -9.44 -12.74
N ASN A 207 -25.61 -8.99 -13.85
CA ASN A 207 -24.89 -8.80 -15.11
C ASN A 207 -23.79 -7.72 -14.99
N TYR A 208 -24.07 -6.67 -14.21
CA TYR A 208 -23.09 -5.60 -13.94
C TYR A 208 -21.88 -6.10 -13.15
N ILE A 209 -22.08 -6.89 -12.08
CA ILE A 209 -20.98 -7.48 -11.30
C ILE A 209 -20.15 -8.43 -12.18
N GLN A 210 -20.83 -9.22 -13.02
CA GLN A 210 -20.17 -10.21 -13.86
C GLN A 210 -19.32 -9.60 -14.98
N ASN A 211 -19.78 -8.49 -15.59
CA ASN A 211 -19.19 -7.97 -16.82
C ASN A 211 -18.66 -6.54 -16.71
N GLY A 212 -19.09 -5.75 -15.72
CA GLY A 212 -18.85 -4.31 -15.65
C GLY A 212 -17.36 -3.97 -15.58
N PHE A 213 -16.59 -4.65 -14.74
CA PHE A 213 -15.16 -4.38 -14.63
C PHE A 213 -14.39 -4.88 -15.86
N SER A 214 -14.72 -6.05 -16.42
CA SER A 214 -14.11 -6.54 -17.66
C SER A 214 -14.41 -5.62 -18.86
N ALA A 215 -15.64 -5.08 -18.94
CA ALA A 215 -16.00 -4.08 -19.93
C ALA A 215 -15.17 -2.79 -19.75
N TYR A 216 -14.98 -2.33 -18.51
CA TYR A 216 -14.08 -1.21 -18.22
C TYR A 216 -12.65 -1.46 -18.71
N LEU A 217 -12.05 -2.62 -18.44
CA LEU A 217 -10.69 -2.95 -18.92
C LEU A 217 -10.62 -2.97 -20.46
N THR A 218 -11.68 -3.42 -21.12
CA THR A 218 -11.77 -3.39 -22.59
C THR A 218 -11.82 -1.96 -23.12
N ILE A 219 -12.64 -1.09 -22.50
CA ILE A 219 -12.74 0.32 -22.85
C ILE A 219 -11.41 1.05 -22.59
N LEU A 220 -10.75 0.76 -21.47
CA LEU A 220 -9.47 1.33 -21.09
C LEU A 220 -8.36 0.99 -22.10
N ASN A 221 -8.32 -0.25 -22.59
CA ASN A 221 -7.36 -0.64 -23.63
C ASN A 221 -7.58 0.12 -24.95
N ASN A 222 -8.83 0.41 -25.33
CA ASN A 222 -9.14 1.26 -26.48
C ASN A 222 -8.78 2.74 -26.22
N ALA A 223 -9.00 3.22 -24.99
CA ALA A 223 -8.64 4.58 -24.56
C ALA A 223 -7.13 4.80 -24.66
N LYS A 224 -6.31 3.82 -24.25
CA LYS A 224 -4.84 3.90 -24.39
C LYS A 224 -4.36 4.06 -25.83
N GLN A 225 -5.07 3.49 -26.80
CA GLN A 225 -4.72 3.60 -28.22
C GLN A 225 -5.19 4.92 -28.84
N SER A 226 -6.38 5.39 -28.44
CA SER A 226 -7.01 6.60 -28.99
C SER A 226 -6.62 7.89 -28.27
N GLY A 227 -6.15 7.80 -27.03
CA GLY A 227 -5.92 8.92 -26.12
C GLY A 227 -7.19 9.48 -25.46
N ASP A 228 -8.37 8.95 -25.78
CA ASP A 228 -9.65 9.40 -25.21
C ASP A 228 -10.12 8.48 -24.08
N TYR A 229 -10.01 8.97 -22.85
CA TYR A 229 -10.40 8.26 -21.64
C TYR A 229 -11.85 8.53 -21.21
N SER A 230 -12.61 9.38 -21.91
CA SER A 230 -13.94 9.83 -21.47
C SER A 230 -14.89 8.68 -21.17
N LYS A 231 -14.93 7.65 -22.03
CA LYS A 231 -15.76 6.45 -21.80
C LYS A 231 -15.28 5.58 -20.63
N ALA A 232 -13.97 5.52 -20.41
CA ALA A 232 -13.42 4.80 -19.26
C ALA A 232 -13.77 5.54 -17.95
N GLU A 233 -13.82 6.88 -17.99
CA GLU A 233 -14.25 7.71 -16.87
C GLU A 233 -15.75 7.60 -16.59
N GLU A 234 -16.60 7.51 -17.62
CA GLU A 234 -18.03 7.22 -17.45
C GLU A 234 -18.29 5.89 -16.69
N MET A 235 -17.40 4.90 -16.86
CA MET A 235 -17.48 3.65 -16.09
C MET A 235 -17.17 3.88 -14.60
N PHE A 236 -16.29 4.82 -14.24
CA PHE A 236 -16.05 5.17 -12.84
C PHE A 236 -17.29 5.81 -12.21
N ASP A 237 -17.97 6.71 -12.92
CA ASP A 237 -19.24 7.28 -12.45
C ASP A 237 -20.29 6.18 -12.24
N SER A 238 -20.30 5.17 -13.11
CA SER A 238 -21.18 4.00 -12.95
C SER A 238 -20.83 3.17 -11.71
N PHE A 239 -19.55 2.84 -11.48
CA PHE A 239 -19.12 2.15 -10.27
C PHE A 239 -19.47 2.95 -9.02
N TYR A 240 -19.17 4.26 -9.02
CA TYR A 240 -19.48 5.17 -7.92
C TYR A 240 -20.99 5.19 -7.60
N LYS A 241 -21.86 5.32 -8.61
CA LYS A 241 -23.32 5.28 -8.42
C LYS A 241 -23.80 3.96 -7.83
N ILE A 242 -23.20 2.83 -8.25
CA ILE A 242 -23.52 1.50 -7.71
C ILE A 242 -23.08 1.37 -6.26
N GLN A 243 -21.88 1.84 -5.93
CA GLN A 243 -21.35 1.86 -4.57
C GLN A 243 -22.24 2.66 -3.63
N HIS A 244 -22.66 3.87 -4.04
CA HIS A 244 -23.58 4.69 -3.26
C HIS A 244 -25.01 4.15 -3.20
N LYS A 245 -25.46 3.40 -4.21
CA LYS A 245 -26.81 2.85 -4.24
C LYS A 245 -26.97 1.64 -3.33
N TYR A 246 -26.01 0.71 -3.38
CA TYR A 246 -26.12 -0.58 -2.69
C TYR A 246 -25.23 -0.69 -1.44
N GLY A 247 -24.24 0.19 -1.26
CA GLY A 247 -23.30 0.18 -0.13
C GLY A 247 -23.46 1.36 0.83
N THR A 248 -24.62 2.03 0.82
CA THR A 248 -24.89 3.30 1.53
C THR A 248 -24.45 3.30 2.99
N ASP A 249 -24.69 2.21 3.72
CA ASP A 249 -24.50 2.14 5.18
C ASP A 249 -23.03 2.22 5.61
N VAL A 250 -22.11 1.83 4.73
CA VAL A 250 -20.66 1.78 5.00
C VAL A 250 -19.84 2.67 4.06
N MET A 251 -20.46 3.27 3.04
CA MET A 251 -19.78 4.12 2.07
C MET A 251 -19.22 5.38 2.74
N PRO A 252 -17.89 5.62 2.72
CA PRO A 252 -17.31 6.86 3.20
C PRO A 252 -17.83 8.06 2.41
N SER A 253 -17.98 9.22 3.06
CA SER A 253 -18.30 10.46 2.34
C SER A 253 -17.16 10.86 1.39
N ASP A 254 -17.47 11.52 0.27
CA ASP A 254 -16.47 11.98 -0.71
C ASP A 254 -15.32 12.78 -0.08
N LYS A 255 -15.63 13.65 0.88
CA LYS A 255 -14.63 14.44 1.61
C LYS A 255 -13.65 13.58 2.42
N ARG A 256 -14.12 12.43 2.93
CA ARG A 256 -13.29 11.48 3.68
C ARG A 256 -12.39 10.68 2.74
N VAL A 257 -12.93 10.26 1.59
CA VAL A 257 -12.15 9.63 0.50
C VAL A 257 -11.04 10.58 0.04
N GLU A 258 -11.38 11.84 -0.28
CA GLU A 258 -10.42 12.85 -0.72
C GLU A 258 -9.38 13.17 0.36
N ALA A 259 -9.81 13.31 1.62
CA ALA A 259 -8.89 13.53 2.74
C ALA A 259 -7.89 12.37 2.90
N GLU A 260 -8.33 11.13 2.72
CA GLU A 260 -7.47 9.94 2.80
C GLU A 260 -6.48 9.88 1.63
N VAL A 261 -6.93 10.13 0.41
CA VAL A 261 -6.04 10.20 -0.78
C VAL A 261 -4.99 11.30 -0.61
N LEU A 262 -5.38 12.48 -0.13
CA LEU A 262 -4.44 13.59 0.14
C LEU A 262 -3.47 13.25 1.27
N TYR A 263 -3.95 12.60 2.33
CA TYR A 263 -3.12 12.16 3.45
C TYR A 263 -2.01 11.20 2.98
N ASN A 264 -2.36 10.21 2.14
CA ASN A 264 -1.40 9.29 1.54
C ASN A 264 -0.41 10.03 0.62
N LYS A 265 -0.91 10.95 -0.22
CA LYS A 265 -0.09 11.71 -1.16
C LYS A 265 0.96 12.60 -0.46
N TYR A 266 0.60 13.24 0.64
CA TYR A 266 1.52 14.11 1.36
C TYR A 266 2.48 13.34 2.27
N ASP A 267 2.05 12.19 2.79
CA ASP A 267 2.81 11.32 3.70
C ASP A 267 3.59 12.14 4.75
N VAL A 268 2.82 12.85 5.58
CA VAL A 268 3.34 13.85 6.51
C VAL A 268 4.31 13.22 7.50
N PHE A 269 4.01 12.01 7.99
CA PHE A 269 4.79 11.35 9.03
C PHE A 269 6.17 10.88 8.55
N ARG A 270 6.29 10.41 7.29
CA ARG A 270 7.59 10.10 6.69
C ARG A 270 8.50 11.32 6.62
N ARG A 271 7.96 12.50 6.32
CA ARG A 271 8.76 13.73 6.27
C ARG A 271 9.07 14.27 7.66
N LEU A 272 8.13 14.15 8.60
CA LEU A 272 8.27 14.68 9.95
C LEU A 272 9.45 14.07 10.69
N PHE A 273 9.68 12.76 10.61
CA PHE A 273 10.82 12.16 11.34
C PHE A 273 12.16 12.74 10.87
N VAL A 274 12.33 12.94 9.55
CA VAL A 274 13.52 13.57 8.96
C VAL A 274 13.68 15.01 9.44
N TRP A 275 12.60 15.79 9.43
CA TRP A 275 12.65 17.18 9.88
C TRP A 275 12.92 17.32 11.37
N TYR A 276 12.35 16.44 12.19
CA TYR A 276 12.61 16.41 13.63
C TYR A 276 14.06 16.03 13.94
N ILE A 277 14.65 15.04 13.27
CA ILE A 277 16.05 14.67 13.54
C ILE A 277 17.01 15.78 13.11
N LEU A 278 16.77 16.42 11.95
CA LEU A 278 17.58 17.56 11.51
C LEU A 278 17.46 18.75 12.46
N ALA A 279 16.24 19.09 12.89
CA ALA A 279 16.00 20.15 13.86
C ALA A 279 16.65 19.84 15.22
N SER A 280 16.61 18.58 15.66
CA SER A 280 17.25 18.13 16.89
C SER A 280 18.77 18.26 16.83
N ILE A 281 19.42 17.73 15.79
CA ILE A 281 20.88 17.81 15.62
C ILE A 281 21.32 19.27 15.55
N ALA A 282 20.62 20.10 14.77
CA ALA A 282 20.92 21.52 14.67
C ALA A 282 20.78 22.24 16.02
N LEU A 283 19.71 21.96 16.79
CA LEU A 283 19.52 22.55 18.11
C LEU A 283 20.58 22.06 19.10
N PHE A 284 20.98 20.78 19.06
CA PHE A 284 22.09 20.26 19.87
C PHE A 284 23.38 21.02 19.59
N THR A 285 23.76 21.16 18.31
CA THR A 285 24.95 21.92 17.92
C THR A 285 24.89 23.35 18.46
N VAL A 286 23.78 24.05 18.26
CA VAL A 286 23.61 25.43 18.74
C VAL A 286 23.69 25.53 20.25
N VAL A 287 23.03 24.64 21.00
CA VAL A 287 23.03 24.65 22.47
C VAL A 287 24.42 24.36 23.01
N ILE A 288 25.16 23.42 22.41
CA ILE A 288 26.55 23.13 22.80
C ILE A 288 27.44 24.35 22.51
N THR A 289 27.32 24.95 21.31
CA THR A 289 28.05 26.19 21.00
C THR A 289 27.71 27.31 21.98
N GLN A 290 26.45 27.41 22.42
CA GLN A 290 25.99 28.42 23.36
C GLN A 290 26.64 28.28 24.75
N ILE A 291 27.06 27.07 25.15
CA ILE A 291 27.80 26.84 26.40
C ILE A 291 29.19 27.49 26.34
N PHE A 292 29.86 27.42 25.19
CA PHE A 292 31.22 27.97 25.02
C PHE A 292 31.23 29.43 24.55
N ASN A 293 30.25 29.84 23.73
CA ASN A 293 30.17 31.16 23.12
C ASN A 293 28.72 31.59 22.89
N ASN A 294 28.18 32.39 23.82
CA ASN A 294 26.81 32.87 23.78
C ASN A 294 26.70 34.26 23.11
N ASN A 295 27.02 34.34 21.80
CA ASN A 295 26.86 35.57 21.03
C ASN A 295 25.41 35.76 20.51
N LYS A 296 25.12 36.95 19.97
CA LYS A 296 23.78 37.29 19.45
C LYS A 296 23.31 36.33 18.34
N PHE A 297 24.20 35.86 17.48
CA PHE A 297 23.86 34.95 16.39
C PHE A 297 23.44 33.57 16.90
N VAL A 298 24.20 33.00 17.84
CA VAL A 298 23.88 31.70 18.47
C VAL A 298 22.56 31.79 19.25
N ALA A 299 22.32 32.90 19.96
CA ALA A 299 21.06 33.12 20.67
C ALA A 299 19.85 33.23 19.71
N ILE A 300 20.00 33.88 18.56
CA ILE A 300 18.96 33.96 17.52
C ILE A 300 18.73 32.57 16.91
N ALA A 301 19.80 31.86 16.52
CA ALA A 301 19.70 30.50 15.97
C ALA A 301 18.95 29.55 16.92
N SER A 302 19.24 29.63 18.22
CA SER A 302 18.55 28.85 19.26
C SER A 302 17.04 29.13 19.26
N LYS A 303 16.63 30.40 19.17
CA LYS A 303 15.21 30.77 19.08
C LYS A 303 14.56 30.27 17.78
N VAL A 304 15.25 30.37 16.65
CA VAL A 304 14.75 29.90 15.35
C VAL A 304 14.52 28.39 15.38
N PHE A 305 15.48 27.59 15.84
CA PHE A 305 15.32 26.14 15.90
C PHE A 305 14.25 25.69 16.90
N LYS A 306 14.11 26.40 18.04
CA LYS A 306 12.98 26.19 18.96
C LYS A 306 11.64 26.45 18.28
N GLY A 307 11.53 27.57 17.55
CA GLY A 307 10.34 27.90 16.77
C GLY A 307 10.03 26.86 15.70
N ALA A 308 11.06 26.36 15.01
CA ALA A 308 10.91 25.28 14.03
C ALA A 308 10.36 24.00 14.68
N ILE A 309 10.84 23.60 15.87
CA ILE A 309 10.31 22.43 16.59
C ILE A 309 8.84 22.62 16.97
N VAL A 310 8.45 23.82 17.43
CA VAL A 310 7.03 24.12 17.72
C VAL A 310 6.18 24.02 16.45
N PHE A 311 6.69 24.51 15.31
CA PHE A 311 6.02 24.37 14.02
C PHE A 311 5.88 22.90 13.58
N LEU A 312 6.95 22.10 13.71
CA LEU A 312 6.88 20.66 13.44
C LEU A 312 5.86 19.95 14.34
N PHE A 313 5.76 20.36 15.60
CA PHE A 313 4.75 19.83 16.52
C PHE A 313 3.32 20.21 16.12
N ALA A 314 3.11 21.41 15.59
CA ALA A 314 1.82 21.80 15.01
C ALA A 314 1.47 20.93 13.79
N LEU A 315 2.43 20.67 12.89
CA LEU A 315 2.24 19.77 11.75
C LEU A 315 1.96 18.32 12.18
N HIS A 316 2.67 17.82 13.19
CA HIS A 316 2.43 16.50 13.79
C HIS A 316 1.00 16.41 14.34
N THR A 317 0.57 17.44 15.07
CA THR A 317 -0.79 17.52 15.61
C THR A 317 -1.84 17.55 14.49
N ALA A 318 -1.63 18.34 13.44
CA ALA A 318 -2.52 18.38 12.28
C ALA A 318 -2.60 17.02 11.56
N GLY A 319 -1.46 16.32 11.42
CA GLY A 319 -1.41 14.97 10.87
C GLY A 319 -2.22 13.97 11.69
N LEU A 320 -2.16 14.03 13.02
CA LEU A 320 -2.98 13.18 13.89
C LEU A 320 -4.47 13.49 13.80
N ILE A 321 -4.85 14.77 13.72
CA ILE A 321 -6.25 15.17 13.52
C ILE A 321 -6.77 14.64 12.18
N ALA A 322 -5.99 14.79 11.11
CA ALA A 322 -6.35 14.23 9.80
C ALA A 322 -6.51 12.71 9.87
N ARG A 323 -5.58 12.02 10.54
CA ARG A 323 -5.66 10.56 10.72
C ARG A 323 -6.90 10.14 11.49
N TRP A 324 -7.25 10.84 12.58
CA TRP A 324 -8.47 10.61 13.35
C TRP A 324 -9.73 10.78 12.48
N TYR A 325 -9.79 11.85 11.67
CA TYR A 325 -10.92 12.06 10.75
C TYR A 325 -11.05 10.93 9.72
N ILE A 326 -9.92 10.47 9.16
CA ILE A 326 -9.87 9.42 8.15
C ILE A 326 -10.23 8.06 8.72
N SER A 327 -9.71 7.69 9.91
CA SER A 327 -9.96 6.38 10.50
C SER A 327 -11.33 6.30 11.19
N GLY A 328 -11.88 7.42 11.62
CA GLY A 328 -13.16 7.48 12.35
C GLY A 328 -13.02 7.05 13.82
N HIS A 329 -11.80 6.86 14.32
CA HIS A 329 -11.50 6.54 15.71
C HIS A 329 -10.22 7.25 16.17
N ALA A 330 -10.02 7.33 17.48
CA ALA A 330 -8.79 7.89 18.02
C ALA A 330 -7.56 7.13 17.46
N PRO A 331 -6.48 7.84 17.08
CA PRO A 331 -5.33 7.27 16.37
C PRO A 331 -4.39 6.52 17.33
N TRP A 332 -4.85 5.39 17.87
CA TRP A 332 -4.10 4.51 18.75
C TRP A 332 -4.52 3.03 18.63
N SER A 333 -5.29 2.66 17.60
CA SER A 333 -5.92 1.33 17.52
C SER A 333 -4.93 0.24 17.10
N ASP A 334 -3.95 0.59 16.27
CA ASP A 334 -2.92 -0.32 15.78
C ASP A 334 -1.50 0.13 16.20
N GLY A 335 -0.50 -0.69 15.87
CA GLY A 335 0.89 -0.45 16.22
C GLY A 335 1.48 0.80 15.57
N TYR A 336 1.12 1.09 14.31
CA TYR A 336 1.56 2.29 13.61
C TYR A 336 0.99 3.56 14.24
N GLU A 337 -0.33 3.59 14.44
CA GLU A 337 -1.07 4.70 15.05
C GLU A 337 -0.61 4.97 16.49
N SER A 338 -0.40 3.90 17.26
CA SER A 338 0.14 4.00 18.62
C SER A 338 1.52 4.67 18.64
N MET A 339 2.41 4.34 17.70
CA MET A 339 3.75 4.93 17.67
C MET A 339 3.74 6.41 17.27
N ILE A 340 2.92 6.82 16.29
CA ILE A 340 2.80 8.25 15.93
C ILE A 340 2.19 9.07 17.08
N TYR A 341 1.27 8.48 17.86
CA TYR A 341 0.70 9.11 19.05
C TYR A 341 1.71 9.21 20.20
N VAL A 342 2.48 8.15 20.49
CA VAL A 342 3.52 8.16 21.52
C VAL A 342 4.62 9.17 21.16
N ALA A 343 4.99 9.29 19.89
CA ALA A 343 5.90 10.33 19.43
C ALA A 343 5.34 11.74 19.68
N TRP A 344 4.06 11.96 19.39
CA TRP A 344 3.38 13.24 19.67
C TRP A 344 3.37 13.57 21.16
N ALA A 345 2.99 12.60 22.02
CA ALA A 345 2.98 12.78 23.47
C ALA A 345 4.39 13.08 24.02
N THR A 346 5.40 12.40 23.50
CA THR A 346 6.81 12.65 23.83
C THR A 346 7.21 14.10 23.54
N MET A 347 6.87 14.60 22.35
CA MET A 347 7.18 15.98 21.97
C MET A 347 6.35 17.00 22.78
N PHE A 348 5.07 16.71 23.04
CA PHE A 348 4.19 17.54 23.87
C PHE A 348 4.79 17.77 25.26
N PHE A 349 5.16 16.70 25.97
CA PHE A 349 5.80 16.81 27.28
C PHE A 349 7.20 17.42 27.19
N GLY A 350 7.95 17.15 26.11
CA GLY A 350 9.22 17.81 25.83
C GLY A 350 9.09 19.33 25.74
N LEU A 351 8.08 19.84 25.03
CA LEU A 351 7.77 21.27 24.97
C LEU A 351 7.32 21.82 26.33
N LEU A 352 6.48 21.08 27.05
CA LEU A 352 5.98 21.49 28.37
C LEU A 352 7.12 21.66 29.40
N PHE A 353 8.05 20.70 29.45
CA PHE A 353 9.11 20.65 30.47
C PHE A 353 10.43 21.31 30.05
N SER A 354 10.63 21.62 28.77
CA SER A 354 11.85 22.26 28.26
C SER A 354 12.01 23.75 28.63
N LYS A 355 11.05 24.35 29.35
CA LYS A 355 11.09 25.76 29.77
C LYS A 355 12.39 26.18 30.46
N LYS A 356 13.07 25.24 31.14
CA LYS A 356 14.33 25.49 31.86
C LYS A 356 15.60 25.11 31.09
N SER A 357 15.49 24.29 30.03
CA SER A 357 16.67 23.75 29.34
C SER A 357 16.39 23.51 27.86
N ALA A 358 17.16 24.21 27.01
CA ALA A 358 17.15 23.98 25.56
C ALA A 358 17.72 22.61 25.19
N LEU A 359 18.60 22.05 26.04
CA LEU A 359 19.15 20.70 25.86
C LEU A 359 18.06 19.64 26.02
N THR A 360 17.14 19.82 26.97
CA THR A 360 15.98 18.93 27.15
C THR A 360 15.08 18.95 25.93
N LEU A 361 14.87 20.12 25.32
CA LEU A 361 14.11 20.21 24.08
C LEU A 361 14.80 19.44 22.94
N ALA A 362 16.10 19.68 22.72
CA ALA A 362 16.86 18.98 21.68
C ALA A 362 16.81 17.46 21.84
N ALA A 363 16.97 16.96 23.08
CA ALA A 363 16.90 15.54 23.40
C ALA A 363 15.50 14.94 23.18
N THR A 364 14.44 15.62 23.62
CA THR A 364 13.06 15.12 23.41
C THR A 364 12.65 15.16 21.94
N THR A 365 13.10 16.15 21.17
CA THR A 365 12.96 16.20 19.71
C THR A 365 13.71 15.04 19.04
N PHE A 366 14.90 14.68 19.52
CA PHE A 366 15.63 13.51 19.04
C PHE A 366 14.82 12.23 19.27
N VAL A 367 14.37 11.98 20.51
CA VAL A 367 13.57 10.80 20.83
C VAL A 367 12.29 10.74 20.00
N THR A 368 11.60 11.87 19.82
CA THR A 368 10.41 11.98 18.95
C THR A 368 10.71 11.54 17.53
N SER A 369 11.86 11.95 16.97
CA SER A 369 12.26 11.56 15.61
C SER A 369 12.53 10.05 15.48
N ILE A 370 13.13 9.43 16.50
CA ILE A 370 13.36 7.98 16.53
C ILE A 370 12.03 7.23 16.60
N LEU A 371 11.09 7.68 17.45
CA LEU A 371 9.76 7.07 17.54
C LEU A 371 9.00 7.15 16.21
N LEU A 372 9.05 8.30 15.53
CA LEU A 372 8.46 8.45 14.19
C LEU A 372 9.16 7.60 13.12
N MET A 373 10.47 7.41 13.23
CA MET A 373 11.21 6.52 12.33
C MET A 373 10.74 5.06 12.50
N VAL A 374 10.55 4.59 13.73
CA VAL A 374 10.01 3.25 13.99
C VAL A 374 8.56 3.14 13.51
N ALA A 375 7.75 4.19 13.69
CA ALA A 375 6.40 4.26 13.12
C ALA A 375 6.44 4.09 11.59
N HIS A 376 7.33 4.80 10.91
CA HIS A 376 7.50 4.69 9.46
C HIS A 376 7.89 3.26 9.04
N LEU A 377 8.77 2.56 9.79
CA LEU A 377 9.10 1.16 9.48
C LEU A 377 7.88 0.22 9.58
N SER A 378 6.97 0.45 10.53
CA SER A 378 5.71 -0.30 10.61
C SER A 378 4.73 0.07 9.50
N TRP A 379 4.71 1.33 9.07
CA TRP A 379 3.89 1.76 7.93
C TRP A 379 4.35 1.17 6.58
N MET A 380 5.64 0.88 6.47
CA MET A 380 6.23 0.12 5.35
C MET A 380 5.88 -1.38 5.40
N ASP A 381 5.20 -1.85 6.43
CA ASP A 381 4.74 -3.23 6.58
C ASP A 381 3.28 -3.30 7.05
N PRO A 382 2.34 -2.77 6.24
CA PRO A 382 0.94 -2.67 6.60
C PRO A 382 0.27 -4.05 6.81
#